data_AF-A0A3N5NKI0-F1
#
_entry.id   AF-A0A3N5NKI0-F1
#
_cell.length_a   1.000
_cell.length_b   1.000
_cell.length_c   1.000
_cell.angle_alpha   90.00
_cell.angle_beta   90.00
_cell.angle_gamma   90.00
#
_symmetry.space_group_name_H-M   'P 1'
#
loop_
_entity.id
_entity.type
_entity.pdbx_description
1 polymer ?
#
loop_
_entity_poly.entity_id
_entity_poly.type
_entity_poly.pdbx_seq_one_letter_code
_entity_poly.pdbx_strand_id
1 'polypeptide(L)'
;MMSARTMAVAAALLVLAACEGLFSGSRETSQPLTQAADGSFAPLRFQLTPEMNPIAFNLHGETVPNIMESTRWNSYRATLTLDGTTVASGAFNVNNPGAREQEHGGPFAQTMFYVSVPRAGEYELAIAITGPKEITIEAPRVELRRNVQPPAAKAQ
;
A
#
# COMPACT_ATOMS: atom_id res chain seq x y z
N MET A 1 60.86 -14.46 1.75
CA MET A 1 60.01 -13.61 2.61
C MET A 1 58.57 -13.70 2.09
N MET A 2 57.65 -14.07 2.98
CA MET A 2 56.24 -14.36 2.72
C MET A 2 55.41 -13.09 2.44
N SER A 3 54.39 -13.29 1.60
CA SER A 3 53.05 -12.71 1.62
C SER A 3 52.84 -11.19 1.61
N ALA A 4 52.15 -10.72 0.58
CA ALA A 4 50.87 -10.03 0.75
C ALA A 4 50.07 -10.06 -0.56
N ARG A 5 49.12 -10.99 -0.64
CA ARG A 5 47.98 -10.94 -1.55
C ARG A 5 47.02 -9.89 -0.99
N THR A 6 46.60 -8.92 -1.79
CA THR A 6 45.41 -8.13 -1.47
C THR A 6 44.48 -8.16 -2.66
N MET A 7 43.59 -9.16 -2.66
CA MET A 7 42.35 -9.12 -3.43
C MET A 7 41.52 -7.97 -2.85
N ALA A 8 41.35 -6.89 -3.61
CA ALA A 8 40.33 -5.89 -3.32
C ALA A 8 38.97 -6.48 -3.72
N VAL A 9 38.22 -6.87 -2.69
CA VAL A 9 36.91 -7.51 -2.74
C VAL A 9 35.90 -6.60 -3.42
N ALA A 10 35.21 -7.14 -4.41
CA ALA A 10 33.99 -6.62 -4.99
C ALA A 10 32.92 -6.43 -3.90
N ALA A 11 32.66 -5.19 -3.52
CA ALA A 11 31.58 -4.83 -2.61
C ALA A 11 30.93 -3.53 -3.07
N ALA A 12 30.25 -3.59 -4.22
CA ALA A 12 29.50 -2.43 -4.76
C ALA A 12 28.19 -2.82 -5.47
N LEU A 13 27.59 -3.97 -5.13
CA LEU A 13 26.35 -4.45 -5.78
C LEU A 13 25.13 -4.58 -4.87
N LEU A 14 25.19 -4.13 -3.60
CA LEU A 14 24.13 -4.38 -2.62
C LEU A 14 23.20 -3.18 -2.30
N VAL A 15 23.25 -2.08 -3.07
CA VAL A 15 22.52 -0.84 -2.71
C VAL A 15 21.25 -0.59 -3.53
N LEU A 16 20.93 -1.39 -4.56
CA LEU A 16 19.75 -1.12 -5.41
C LEU A 16 18.46 -1.85 -4.98
N ALA A 17 18.54 -2.93 -4.22
CA ALA A 17 17.37 -3.75 -3.88
C ALA A 17 16.42 -3.16 -2.79
N ALA A 18 16.72 -1.98 -2.24
CA ALA A 18 15.96 -1.43 -1.12
C ALA A 18 14.71 -0.62 -1.52
N CYS A 19 14.54 -0.28 -2.80
CA CYS A 19 13.35 0.43 -3.30
C CYS A 19 12.44 -0.44 -4.20
N GLU A 20 12.91 -1.59 -4.67
CA GLU A 20 12.18 -2.46 -5.61
C GLU A 20 11.14 -3.38 -4.94
N GLY A 21 11.08 -3.37 -3.60
CA GLY A 21 10.16 -4.19 -2.83
C GLY A 21 8.76 -3.62 -2.65
N LEU A 22 8.55 -2.31 -2.87
CA LEU A 22 7.28 -1.67 -2.47
C LEU A 22 6.10 -2.11 -3.36
N PHE A 23 6.34 -2.54 -4.60
CA PHE A 23 5.27 -2.96 -5.53
C PHE A 23 5.76 -4.03 -6.53
N SER A 24 6.11 -5.23 -6.02
CA SER A 24 6.41 -6.39 -6.86
C SER A 24 5.19 -6.87 -7.67
N GLY A 25 5.38 -7.82 -8.59
CA GLY A 25 4.31 -8.36 -9.44
C GLY A 25 3.88 -7.42 -10.58
N SER A 26 2.71 -7.69 -11.18
CA SER A 26 2.16 -6.90 -12.30
C SER A 26 0.87 -6.19 -11.91
N ARG A 27 0.69 -4.95 -12.39
CA ARG A 27 -0.57 -4.20 -12.22
C ARG A 27 -1.67 -4.87 -13.04
N GLU A 28 -2.75 -5.23 -12.38
CA GLU A 28 -3.96 -5.75 -13.03
C GLU A 28 -4.92 -4.61 -13.36
N THR A 29 -5.22 -3.75 -12.38
CA THR A 29 -6.14 -2.63 -12.55
C THR A 29 -5.83 -1.49 -11.59
N SER A 30 -6.29 -0.29 -11.94
CA SER A 30 -6.24 0.90 -11.11
C SER A 30 -7.57 1.64 -11.24
N GLN A 31 -8.35 1.72 -10.16
CA GLN A 31 -9.69 2.30 -10.17
C GLN A 31 -9.76 3.54 -9.25
N PRO A 32 -10.42 4.63 -9.67
CA PRO A 32 -10.64 5.77 -8.80
C PRO A 32 -11.55 5.38 -7.63
N LEU A 33 -11.31 5.97 -6.47
CA LEU A 33 -12.18 5.85 -5.30
C LEU A 33 -13.05 7.09 -5.16
N THR A 34 -14.28 6.88 -4.70
CA THR A 34 -15.13 7.97 -4.22
C THR A 34 -14.96 8.07 -2.71
N GLN A 35 -14.49 9.21 -2.21
CA GLN A 35 -14.36 9.44 -0.77
C GLN A 35 -15.67 9.99 -0.19
N ALA A 36 -16.10 9.42 0.94
CA ALA A 36 -17.22 9.90 1.73
C ALA A 36 -16.78 11.06 2.65
N ALA A 37 -17.77 11.79 3.20
CA ALA A 37 -17.50 12.97 4.03
C ALA A 37 -16.71 12.65 5.32
N ASP A 38 -16.88 11.44 5.86
CA ASP A 38 -16.16 10.94 7.03
C ASP A 38 -14.68 10.58 6.74
N GLY A 39 -14.29 10.52 5.47
CA GLY A 39 -12.96 10.10 5.03
C GLY A 39 -12.86 8.64 4.59
N SER A 40 -13.90 7.82 4.82
CA SER A 40 -14.00 6.46 4.28
C SER A 40 -14.15 6.50 2.76
N PHE A 41 -13.99 5.35 2.10
CA PHE A 41 -14.16 5.24 0.66
C PHE A 41 -15.31 4.29 0.31
N ALA A 42 -16.02 4.61 -0.77
CA ALA A 42 -17.04 3.72 -1.32
C ALA A 42 -16.42 2.35 -1.67
N PRO A 43 -17.11 1.22 -1.38
CA PRO A 43 -16.59 -0.10 -1.71
C PRO A 43 -16.38 -0.29 -3.21
N LEU A 44 -15.38 -1.09 -3.56
CA LEU A 44 -15.09 -1.51 -4.93
C LEU A 44 -15.24 -3.02 -5.08
N ARG A 45 -15.62 -3.46 -6.27
CA ARG A 45 -15.75 -4.88 -6.61
C ARG A 45 -14.71 -5.30 -7.63
N PHE A 46 -14.15 -6.48 -7.41
CA PHE A 46 -13.11 -7.06 -8.25
C PHE A 46 -13.46 -8.51 -8.59
N GLN A 47 -13.36 -8.86 -9.87
CA GLN A 47 -13.34 -10.25 -10.27
C GLN A 47 -11.93 -10.80 -10.00
N LEU A 48 -11.81 -11.72 -9.04
CA LEU A 48 -10.53 -12.31 -8.66
C LEU A 48 -10.54 -13.81 -8.93
N THR A 49 -9.36 -14.36 -9.22
CA THR A 49 -9.16 -15.81 -9.41
C THR A 49 -7.86 -16.30 -8.76
N PRO A 50 -7.74 -17.60 -8.43
CA PRO A 50 -6.53 -18.14 -7.79
C PRO A 50 -5.24 -18.00 -8.63
N GLU A 51 -5.35 -17.89 -9.95
CA GLU A 51 -4.21 -17.71 -10.87
C GLU A 51 -3.53 -16.34 -10.72
N MET A 52 -4.18 -15.40 -10.03
CA MET A 52 -3.62 -14.08 -9.72
C MET A 52 -2.69 -14.09 -8.50
N ASN A 53 -2.65 -15.20 -7.76
CA ASN A 53 -2.01 -15.24 -6.45
C ASN A 53 -0.48 -15.16 -6.48
N PRO A 54 0.13 -14.53 -5.47
CA PRO A 54 -0.49 -13.67 -4.46
C PRO A 54 -0.91 -12.31 -5.03
N ILE A 55 -1.91 -11.66 -4.44
CA ILE A 55 -2.32 -10.30 -4.82
C ILE A 55 -2.00 -9.27 -3.72
N ALA A 56 -1.89 -8.01 -4.11
CA ALA A 56 -1.84 -6.86 -3.20
C ALA A 56 -2.79 -5.76 -3.65
N PHE A 57 -3.47 -5.14 -2.68
CA PHE A 57 -4.22 -3.91 -2.87
C PHE A 57 -3.42 -2.73 -2.32
N ASN A 58 -3.25 -1.70 -3.14
CA ASN A 58 -2.50 -0.49 -2.79
C ASN A 58 -3.40 0.74 -2.94
N LEU A 59 -3.41 1.61 -1.93
CA LEU A 59 -4.03 2.92 -2.01
C LEU A 59 -2.99 3.91 -2.56
N HIS A 60 -3.38 4.64 -3.61
CA HIS A 60 -2.64 5.81 -4.06
C HIS A 60 -3.51 7.05 -3.95
N GLY A 61 -2.87 8.21 -3.89
CA GLY A 61 -3.51 9.50 -3.92
C GLY A 61 -2.49 10.59 -3.72
N GLU A 62 -2.98 11.78 -3.45
CA GLU A 62 -2.18 12.96 -3.14
C GLU A 62 -2.66 13.54 -1.81
N THR A 63 -1.71 13.92 -0.95
CA THR A 63 -2.00 14.72 0.25
C THR A 63 -1.89 16.20 -0.11
N VAL A 64 -2.75 17.03 0.48
CA VAL A 64 -2.80 18.46 0.16
C VAL A 64 -1.69 19.24 0.90
N PRO A 65 -1.10 20.27 0.28
CA PRO A 65 -0.17 21.17 0.96
C PRO A 65 -0.96 22.05 1.95
N ASN A 66 -1.05 21.61 3.21
CA ASN A 66 -1.78 22.30 4.25
C ASN A 66 -1.06 22.20 5.60
N ILE A 67 -0.63 23.33 6.14
CA ILE A 67 0.08 23.40 7.42
C ILE A 67 -0.75 22.85 8.59
N MET A 68 -2.08 22.97 8.55
CA MET A 68 -2.98 22.44 9.57
C MET A 68 -3.11 20.92 9.53
N GLU A 69 -2.75 20.30 8.41
CA GLU A 69 -2.74 18.85 8.22
C GLU A 69 -1.33 18.25 8.34
N SER A 70 -0.29 19.08 8.42
CA SER A 70 1.10 18.65 8.50
C SER A 70 1.34 17.80 9.74
N THR A 71 2.10 16.71 9.59
CA THR A 71 2.38 15.71 10.65
C THR A 71 1.17 14.90 11.12
N ARG A 72 -0.02 15.13 10.56
CA ARG A 72 -1.23 14.36 10.87
C ARG A 72 -1.36 13.15 9.95
N TRP A 73 -2.22 12.21 10.33
CA TRP A 73 -2.49 11.02 9.54
C TRP A 73 -3.94 10.57 9.67
N ASN A 74 -4.45 9.93 8.62
CA ASN A 74 -5.67 9.15 8.72
C ASN A 74 -5.31 7.68 8.93
N SER A 75 -6.04 7.00 9.81
CA SER A 75 -5.95 5.57 10.03
C SER A 75 -7.13 4.86 9.37
N TYR A 76 -6.86 3.74 8.70
CA TYR A 76 -7.84 2.99 7.95
C TYR A 76 -7.79 1.50 8.25
N ARG A 77 -8.91 0.83 7.98
CA ARG A 77 -9.00 -0.61 7.84
C ARG A 77 -9.56 -0.93 6.46
N ALA A 78 -8.78 -1.66 5.68
CA ALA A 78 -9.27 -2.29 4.47
C ALA A 78 -9.72 -3.72 4.77
N THR A 79 -10.82 -4.15 4.16
CA THR A 79 -11.39 -5.48 4.32
C THR A 79 -11.82 -6.01 2.97
N LEU A 80 -11.32 -7.21 2.62
CA LEU A 80 -11.75 -7.95 1.45
C LEU A 80 -12.77 -9.00 1.88
N THR A 81 -13.93 -9.03 1.22
CA THR A 81 -14.98 -10.00 1.48
C THR A 81 -15.37 -10.75 0.21
N LEU A 82 -15.85 -11.99 0.39
CA LEU A 82 -16.47 -12.81 -0.64
C LEU A 82 -17.76 -13.36 -0.05
N ASP A 83 -18.89 -13.14 -0.72
CA ASP A 83 -20.22 -13.57 -0.25
C ASP A 83 -20.49 -13.13 1.21
N GLY A 84 -20.06 -11.92 1.57
CA GLY A 84 -20.18 -11.37 2.93
C GLY A 84 -19.19 -11.93 3.96
N THR A 85 -18.38 -12.92 3.61
CA THR A 85 -17.35 -13.49 4.49
C THR A 85 -16.03 -12.76 4.32
N THR A 86 -15.41 -12.32 5.43
CA THR A 86 -14.07 -11.70 5.37
C THR A 86 -13.00 -12.70 4.96
N VAL A 87 -12.29 -12.36 3.90
CA VAL A 87 -11.17 -13.14 3.35
C VAL A 87 -9.83 -12.59 3.83
N ALA A 88 -9.71 -11.25 3.91
CA ALA A 88 -8.54 -10.58 4.47
C ALA A 88 -8.90 -9.22 5.04
N SER A 89 -8.08 -8.73 5.96
CA SER A 89 -8.15 -7.36 6.47
C SER A 89 -6.75 -6.85 6.78
N GLY A 90 -6.53 -5.56 6.52
CA GLY A 90 -5.28 -4.86 6.82
C GLY A 90 -5.56 -3.48 7.39
N ALA A 91 -4.79 -3.11 8.43
CA ALA A 91 -4.77 -1.74 8.94
C ALA A 91 -3.59 -1.00 8.33
N PHE A 92 -3.81 0.26 7.95
CA PHE A 92 -2.76 1.12 7.40
C PHE A 92 -3.02 2.58 7.74
N ASN A 93 -1.98 3.40 7.60
CA ASN A 93 -2.06 4.84 7.81
C ASN A 93 -1.64 5.56 6.53
N VAL A 94 -2.22 6.73 6.30
CA VAL A 94 -1.73 7.69 5.32
C VAL A 94 -1.34 8.95 6.08
N ASN A 95 -0.07 9.33 6.01
CA ASN A 95 0.45 10.53 6.63
C ASN A 95 0.51 11.65 5.59
N ASN A 96 0.29 12.89 6.04
CA ASN A 96 0.70 14.07 5.27
C ASN A 96 2.15 14.42 5.68
N PRO A 97 3.16 14.05 4.88
CA PRO A 97 4.55 14.33 5.22
C PRO A 97 4.73 15.84 5.25
N GLY A 98 5.33 16.39 6.32
CA GLY A 98 5.54 17.83 6.46
C GLY A 98 6.16 18.18 7.82
N ALA A 99 6.76 19.36 7.91
CA ALA A 99 7.23 19.95 9.16
C ALA A 99 6.29 21.09 9.55
N ARG A 100 6.14 21.39 10.85
CA ARG A 100 5.21 22.41 11.37
C ARG A 100 5.38 23.83 10.79
N GLU A 101 6.44 24.09 10.03
CA GLU A 101 6.82 25.40 9.51
C GLU A 101 6.81 25.48 7.98
N GLN A 102 6.47 24.39 7.27
CA GLN A 102 6.44 24.34 5.81
C GLN A 102 5.23 23.55 5.33
N GLU A 103 4.44 24.13 4.43
CA GLU A 103 3.41 23.39 3.72
C GLU A 103 4.06 22.28 2.91
N HIS A 104 3.54 21.08 3.09
CA HIS A 104 4.00 19.91 2.39
C HIS A 104 2.80 19.00 2.15
N GLY A 105 2.90 18.27 1.06
CA GLY A 105 1.89 17.39 0.52
C GLY A 105 2.51 16.66 -0.65
N GLY A 106 1.72 15.88 -1.37
CA GLY A 106 2.19 15.20 -2.56
C GLY A 106 1.77 13.74 -2.65
N PRO A 107 2.29 13.05 -3.68
CA PRO A 107 1.83 11.71 -4.02
C PRO A 107 2.26 10.70 -2.97
N PHE A 108 1.36 9.77 -2.66
CA PHE A 108 1.67 8.61 -1.83
C PHE A 108 1.20 7.32 -2.49
N ALA A 109 1.77 6.21 -2.01
CA ALA A 109 1.36 4.87 -2.34
C ALA A 109 1.54 3.98 -1.09
N GLN A 110 0.47 3.30 -0.67
CA GLN A 110 0.44 2.51 0.54
C GLN A 110 -0.19 1.15 0.29
N THR A 111 0.56 0.07 0.51
CA THR A 111 0.00 -1.28 0.49
C THR A 111 -0.93 -1.47 1.69
N MET A 112 -2.16 -1.90 1.43
CA MET A 112 -3.18 -2.15 2.45
C MET A 112 -3.00 -3.53 3.07
N PHE A 113 -2.86 -4.56 2.24
CA PHE A 113 -2.54 -5.93 2.61
C PHE A 113 -2.15 -6.78 1.39
N TYR A 114 -1.51 -7.91 1.66
CA TYR A 114 -1.29 -9.02 0.73
C TYR A 114 -2.27 -10.14 1.04
N VAL A 115 -2.79 -10.82 0.03
CA VAL A 115 -3.73 -11.94 0.23
C VAL A 115 -3.61 -12.98 -0.88
N SER A 116 -3.89 -14.24 -0.54
CA SER A 116 -4.14 -15.31 -1.51
C SER A 116 -5.64 -15.50 -1.68
N VAL A 117 -6.11 -15.40 -2.92
CA VAL A 117 -7.48 -15.61 -3.38
C VAL A 117 -7.77 -17.12 -3.40
N PRO A 118 -8.65 -17.64 -2.52
CA PRO A 118 -8.86 -19.09 -2.39
C PRO A 118 -9.67 -19.70 -3.54
N ARG A 119 -10.55 -18.91 -4.16
CA ARG A 119 -11.43 -19.35 -5.28
C ARG A 119 -11.82 -18.18 -6.17
N ALA A 120 -12.23 -18.48 -7.40
CA ALA A 120 -12.73 -17.46 -8.30
C ALA A 120 -14.06 -16.86 -7.80
N GLY A 121 -14.24 -15.55 -7.94
CA GLY A 121 -15.47 -14.87 -7.53
C GLY A 121 -15.40 -13.35 -7.63
N GLU A 122 -16.52 -12.70 -7.37
CA GLU A 122 -16.61 -11.25 -7.20
C GLU A 122 -16.35 -10.92 -5.73
N TYR A 123 -15.24 -10.22 -5.47
CA TYR A 123 -14.84 -9.81 -4.13
C TYR A 123 -15.12 -8.33 -3.93
N GLU A 124 -15.57 -7.97 -2.74
CA GLU A 124 -15.78 -6.57 -2.36
C GLU A 124 -14.65 -6.10 -1.44
N LEU A 125 -14.02 -4.98 -1.80
CA LEU A 125 -13.04 -4.26 -1.00
C LEU A 125 -13.69 -3.04 -0.37
N ALA A 126 -13.79 -3.03 0.95
CA ALA A 126 -14.22 -1.87 1.73
C ALA A 126 -13.00 -1.22 2.42
N ILE A 127 -12.93 0.12 2.43
CA ILE A 127 -11.87 0.89 3.10
C ILE A 127 -12.55 1.90 4.01
N ALA A 128 -12.55 1.60 5.30
CA ALA A 128 -13.18 2.44 6.32
C ALA A 128 -12.12 3.19 7.13
N ILE A 129 -12.40 4.46 7.43
CA ILE A 129 -11.59 5.19 8.39
C ILE A 129 -11.83 4.62 9.80
N THR A 130 -10.78 4.49 10.61
CA THR A 130 -10.86 3.92 11.97
C THR A 130 -10.78 4.97 13.07
N GLY A 131 -10.56 6.23 12.71
CA GLY A 131 -10.50 7.39 13.59
C GLY A 131 -11.08 8.63 12.91
N PRO A 132 -10.94 9.82 13.52
CA PRO A 132 -11.35 11.06 12.86
C PRO A 132 -10.54 11.30 11.58
N LYS A 133 -11.15 11.94 10.59
CA LYS A 133 -10.45 12.45 9.41
C LYS A 133 -9.58 13.63 9.82
N GLU A 134 -8.27 13.48 9.69
CA GLU A 134 -7.27 14.47 10.04
C GLU A 134 -6.56 15.08 8.84
N ILE A 135 -6.51 14.36 7.71
CA ILE A 135 -5.91 14.80 6.46
C ILE A 135 -6.86 14.64 5.28
N THR A 136 -6.67 15.47 4.27
CA THR A 136 -7.36 15.46 2.99
C THR A 136 -6.56 14.64 1.97
N ILE A 137 -7.26 13.76 1.26
CA ILE A 137 -6.68 12.92 0.20
C ILE A 137 -7.37 13.28 -1.12
N GLU A 138 -6.59 13.68 -2.10
CA GLU A 138 -7.03 13.98 -3.46
C GLU A 138 -6.68 12.84 -4.42
N ALA A 139 -7.46 12.77 -5.51
CA ALA A 139 -7.35 11.75 -6.55
C ALA A 139 -7.13 10.31 -6.04
N PRO A 140 -7.88 9.85 -5.00
CA PRO A 140 -7.65 8.54 -4.42
C PRO A 140 -7.96 7.44 -5.45
N ARG A 141 -7.11 6.42 -5.50
CA ARG A 141 -7.29 5.26 -6.38
C ARG A 141 -6.79 3.99 -5.71
N VAL A 142 -7.44 2.87 -6.01
CA VAL A 142 -6.97 1.54 -5.63
C VAL A 142 -6.27 0.90 -6.81
N GLU A 143 -5.03 0.48 -6.61
CA GLU A 143 -4.30 -0.38 -7.50
C GLU A 143 -4.35 -1.82 -7.01
N LEU A 144 -4.78 -2.74 -7.87
CA LEU A 144 -4.66 -4.18 -7.67
C LEU A 144 -3.45 -4.70 -8.44
N ARG A 145 -2.58 -5.44 -7.75
CA ARG A 145 -1.44 -6.13 -8.34
C ARG A 145 -1.57 -7.64 -8.12
N ARG A 146 -1.12 -8.41 -9.10
CA ARG A 146 -1.08 -9.88 -9.07
C ARG A 146 0.34 -10.42 -9.15
N ASN A 147 0.52 -11.68 -8.74
CA ASN A 147 1.81 -12.36 -8.68
C ASN A 147 2.86 -11.55 -7.89
N VAL A 148 2.41 -10.93 -6.79
CA VAL A 148 3.28 -10.12 -5.94
C VAL A 148 4.10 -11.01 -5.02
N GLN A 149 5.28 -10.52 -4.63
CA GLN A 149 6.11 -11.11 -3.60
C GLN A 149 5.87 -10.34 -2.29
N PRO A 150 5.19 -10.95 -1.29
CA PRO A 150 5.01 -10.33 0.01
C PRO A 150 6.36 -10.10 0.69
N PRO A 151 6.48 -9.11 1.60
CA PRO A 151 7.68 -8.94 2.39
C PRO A 151 7.98 -10.23 3.17
N ALA A 152 9.28 -10.55 3.30
CA ALA A 152 9.70 -11.71 4.07
C ALA A 152 9.12 -11.62 5.48
N ALA A 153 8.50 -12.70 5.96
CA ALA A 153 8.06 -12.79 7.34
C ALA A 153 9.29 -12.53 8.23
N LYS A 154 9.21 -11.52 9.10
CA LYS A 154 10.26 -11.31 10.10
C LYS A 154 10.26 -12.56 10.99
N ALA A 155 11.36 -13.31 11.00
CA ALA A 155 11.58 -14.36 11.98
C ALA A 155 11.45 -13.71 13.36
N GLN A 156 10.55 -14.26 14.19
CA GLN A 156 10.33 -13.83 15.57
C GLN A 156 11.43 -14.37 16.48
#